data_AF-A0A9X1LVZ2-F1
#
_entry.id   AF-A0A9X1LVZ2-F1
#
_cell.length_a   1.000
_cell.length_b   1.000
_cell.length_c   1.000
_cell.angle_alpha   90.00
_cell.angle_beta   90.00
_cell.angle_gamma   90.00
#
_symmetry.space_group_name_H-M   'P 1'
#
loop_
_entity.id
_entity.type
_entity.pdbx_description
1 polymer ?
#
loop_
_entity_poly.entity_id
_entity_poly.type
_entity_poly.pdbx_seq_one_letter_code
_entity_poly.pdbx_strand_id
1 'polypeptide(L)'
;MSTFDKGDYVVAAADGAGDRASSSGRVAYRAGDEFEVTSVYSDHLNVRMVGGGAVFRVPRERVHQLPRKIGEVPEGSIHPEHPGLSWLFDDAARMADRLGLCHDYDRLCDALGIPGRVRTFTVKVLSAEGIEVTAKVQARSQSLAEQRVRAQFAPAAPLALEQIR
;
A
#
# COMPACT_ATOMS: atom_id res chain seq x y z
N MET A 1 8.49 21.96 -10.21
CA MET A 1 8.96 21.95 -8.81
C MET A 1 8.40 20.70 -8.17
N SER A 2 9.24 19.85 -7.57
CA SER A 2 8.77 18.66 -6.85
C SER A 2 7.99 19.11 -5.61
N THR A 3 6.69 18.81 -5.61
CA THR A 3 5.81 18.95 -4.45
C THR A 3 5.94 17.68 -3.61
N PHE A 4 6.54 17.80 -2.43
CA PHE A 4 6.59 16.73 -1.45
C PHE A 4 5.36 16.80 -0.56
N ASP A 5 4.78 15.65 -0.24
CA ASP A 5 3.69 15.51 0.71
C ASP A 5 4.11 14.66 1.93
N LYS A 6 3.38 14.82 3.03
CA LYS A 6 3.55 13.95 4.20
C LYS A 6 3.15 12.52 3.82
N GLY A 7 3.99 11.56 4.19
CA GLY A 7 3.85 10.15 3.85
C GLY A 7 4.55 9.75 2.53
N ASP A 8 5.12 10.71 1.80
CA ASP A 8 5.95 10.40 0.64
C ASP A 8 7.24 9.70 1.07
N TYR A 9 7.77 8.87 0.17
CA TYR A 9 9.11 8.34 0.30
C TYR A 9 10.07 9.10 -0.61
N VAL A 10 11.23 9.47 -0.06
CA VAL A 10 12.30 10.19 -0.76
C VAL A 10 13.62 9.45 -0.56
N VAL A 11 14.56 9.69 -1.47
CA VAL A 11 15.90 9.11 -1.41
C VAL A 11 16.93 10.22 -1.23
N ALA A 12 17.91 9.98 -0.36
CA ALA A 12 19.08 10.86 -0.22
C ALA A 12 19.86 10.93 -1.53
N ALA A 13 20.03 12.14 -2.06
CA ALA A 13 20.80 12.40 -3.27
C ALA A 13 22.32 12.27 -3.04
N ALA A 14 22.78 12.49 -1.81
CA ALA A 14 24.18 12.47 -1.41
C ALA A 14 24.32 12.14 0.08
N ASP A 15 25.50 11.71 0.49
CA ASP A 15 25.86 11.53 1.90
C ASP A 15 25.67 12.85 2.69
N GLY A 16 25.26 12.73 3.95
CA GLY A 16 25.02 13.90 4.79
C GLY A 16 24.64 13.57 6.22
N ALA A 17 24.19 14.60 6.94
CA ALA A 17 23.64 14.45 8.28
C ALA A 17 22.61 15.53 8.58
N GLY A 18 21.48 15.12 9.13
CA GLY A 18 20.36 16.01 9.50
C GLY A 18 20.22 16.18 11.01
N ASP A 19 19.76 17.35 11.45
CA ASP A 19 19.49 17.61 12.86
C ASP A 19 18.21 16.90 13.30
N ARG A 20 18.21 16.27 14.47
CA ARG A 20 17.01 15.65 15.03
C ARG A 20 15.93 16.71 15.28
N ALA A 21 14.69 16.37 14.96
CA ALA A 21 13.57 17.30 15.07
C ALA A 21 13.12 17.56 16.52
N SER A 22 13.28 16.57 17.41
CA SER A 22 12.76 16.58 18.79
C SER A 22 13.83 16.61 19.89
N SER A 23 15.12 16.59 19.54
CA SER A 23 16.22 16.51 20.51
C SER A 23 17.53 17.04 19.92
N SER A 24 18.52 17.29 20.77
CA SER A 24 19.89 17.57 20.33
C SER A 24 20.53 16.30 19.74
N GLY A 25 21.12 16.43 18.55
CA GLY A 25 21.88 15.37 17.90
C GLY A 25 21.68 15.35 16.39
N ARG A 26 22.61 14.72 15.68
CA ARG A 26 22.56 14.56 14.23
C ARG A 26 22.37 13.10 13.85
N VAL A 27 21.65 12.87 12.76
CA VAL A 27 21.50 11.56 12.14
C VAL A 27 22.26 11.59 10.82
N ALA A 28 23.32 10.80 10.73
CA ALA A 28 24.05 10.62 9.48
C ALA A 28 23.27 9.69 8.54
N TYR A 29 23.35 9.96 7.25
CA TYR A 29 22.74 9.18 6.19
C TYR A 29 23.66 9.14 4.96
N ARG A 30 23.47 8.13 4.12
CA ARG A 30 24.22 7.90 2.89
C ARG A 30 23.35 8.18 1.67
N ALA A 31 24.00 8.48 0.54
CA ALA A 31 23.37 8.52 -0.75
C ALA A 31 22.65 7.19 -1.03
N GLY A 32 21.40 7.27 -1.49
CA GLY A 32 20.57 6.09 -1.69
C GLY A 32 19.74 5.67 -0.47
N ASP A 33 19.98 6.22 0.72
CA ASP A 33 19.13 5.93 1.88
C ASP A 33 17.71 6.44 1.64
N GLU A 34 16.72 5.60 1.95
CA GLU A 34 15.30 5.92 1.83
C GLU A 34 14.76 6.54 3.11
N PHE A 35 13.96 7.59 2.97
CA PHE A 35 13.28 8.25 4.06
C PHE A 35 11.78 8.41 3.81
N GLU A 36 10.98 8.28 4.87
CA GLU A 36 9.58 8.68 4.90
C GLU A 36 9.47 10.15 5.33
N VAL A 37 8.73 10.95 4.57
CA VAL A 37 8.46 12.36 4.86
C VAL A 37 7.39 12.44 5.95
N THR A 38 7.75 12.96 7.12
CA THR A 38 6.84 13.10 8.27
C THR A 38 6.21 14.48 8.37
N SER A 39 6.87 15.52 7.86
CA SER A 39 6.34 16.89 7.73
C SER A 39 7.10 17.66 6.65
N VAL A 40 6.43 18.61 6.00
CA VAL A 40 6.96 19.40 4.89
C VAL A 40 7.05 20.86 5.31
N TYR A 41 8.24 21.47 5.16
CA TYR A 41 8.47 22.90 5.36
C TYR A 41 9.00 23.53 4.07
N SER A 42 9.09 24.87 4.04
CA SER A 42 9.51 25.61 2.84
C SER A 42 10.95 25.30 2.43
N ASP A 43 11.85 25.16 3.39
CA ASP A 43 13.30 24.99 3.21
C ASP A 43 13.79 23.55 3.46
N HIS A 44 13.08 22.77 4.27
CA HIS A 44 13.47 21.41 4.63
C HIS A 44 12.28 20.46 4.75
N LEU A 45 12.59 19.16 4.84
CA LEU A 45 11.65 18.10 5.18
C LEU A 45 12.04 17.54 6.56
N ASN A 46 11.03 17.26 7.39
CA ASN A 46 11.23 16.35 8.51
C ASN A 46 11.02 14.93 7.99
N VAL A 47 12.05 14.11 8.07
CA VAL A 47 12.03 12.74 7.53
C VAL A 47 12.42 11.72 8.59
N ARG A 48 12.15 10.45 8.32
CA ARG A 48 12.55 9.31 9.14
C ARG A 48 13.12 8.23 8.24
N MET A 49 14.16 7.52 8.67
CA MET A 49 14.66 6.35 7.93
C MET A 49 13.53 5.34 7.73
N VAL A 50 13.46 4.74 6.52
CA VAL A 50 12.59 3.59 6.29
C VAL A 50 13.03 2.44 7.20
N GLY A 51 12.08 1.85 7.94
CA GLY A 51 12.37 0.90 9.03
C GLY A 51 12.32 1.51 10.44
N GLY A 52 12.15 2.83 10.54
CA GLY A 52 11.90 3.54 11.80
C GLY A 52 13.09 4.36 12.32
N GLY A 53 12.99 4.83 13.56
CA GLY A 53 14.03 5.64 14.20
C GLY A 53 13.62 7.10 14.43
N ALA A 54 14.62 7.96 14.67
CA ALA A 54 14.40 9.36 14.97
C ALA A 54 13.94 10.15 13.74
N VAL A 55 13.11 11.16 13.95
CA VAL A 55 12.79 12.15 12.91
C VAL A 55 13.90 13.19 12.88
N PHE A 56 14.40 13.51 11.69
CA PHE A 56 15.47 14.48 11.47
C PHE A 56 15.19 15.37 10.25
N ARG A 57 15.84 16.52 10.20
CA ARG A 57 15.66 17.54 9.17
C ARG A 57 16.62 17.32 8.01
N VAL A 58 16.10 17.32 6.79
CA VAL A 58 16.91 17.23 5.56
C VAL A 58 16.48 18.34 4.58
N PRO A 59 17.43 19.13 4.04
CA PRO A 59 17.11 20.15 3.03
C PRO A 59 16.45 19.53 1.79
N ARG A 60 15.50 20.24 1.16
CA ARG A 60 14.71 19.71 0.03
C ARG A 60 15.58 19.35 -1.17
N GLU A 61 16.69 20.07 -1.37
CA GLU A 61 17.66 19.87 -2.45
C GLU A 61 18.57 18.65 -2.24
N ARG A 62 18.61 18.09 -1.02
CA ARG A 62 19.42 16.90 -0.68
C ARG A 62 18.68 15.59 -0.89
N VAL A 63 17.44 15.66 -1.37
CA VAL A 63 16.60 14.50 -1.62
C VAL A 63 15.95 14.56 -2.99
N HIS A 64 15.64 13.40 -3.53
CA HIS A 64 14.80 13.26 -4.71
C HIS A 64 13.59 12.40 -4.33
N GLN A 65 12.43 12.69 -4.92
CA GLN A 65 11.27 11.81 -4.75
C GLN A 65 11.62 10.44 -5.31
N LEU A 66 11.27 9.38 -4.57
CA LEU A 66 11.21 8.06 -5.18
C LEU A 66 10.21 8.14 -6.33
N PRO A 67 10.52 7.53 -7.48
CA PRO A 67 9.68 7.65 -8.67
C PRO A 67 8.28 7.06 -8.50
N ARG A 68 7.99 6.35 -7.40
CA ARG A 68 6.66 5.85 -7.06
C ARG A 68 6.45 5.73 -5.55
N LYS A 69 5.22 5.87 -5.09
CA LYS A 69 4.85 5.44 -3.74
C LYS A 69 4.84 3.91 -3.68
N ILE A 70 5.26 3.36 -2.55
CA ILE A 70 5.16 1.92 -2.30
C ILE A 70 3.67 1.53 -2.35
N GLY A 71 3.34 0.49 -3.12
CA GLY A 71 1.95 0.06 -3.38
C GLY A 71 1.27 0.76 -4.57
N GLU A 72 1.85 1.83 -5.11
CA GLU A 72 1.31 2.48 -6.31
C GLU A 72 1.76 1.73 -7.58
N VAL A 73 0.79 1.46 -8.45
CA VAL A 73 1.00 0.81 -9.74
C VAL A 73 1.41 1.89 -10.75
N PRO A 74 2.61 1.84 -11.33
CA PRO A 74 3.05 2.86 -12.29
C PRO A 74 2.15 2.89 -13.53
N GLU A 75 1.99 4.06 -14.13
CA GLU A 75 1.24 4.23 -15.37
C GLU A 75 1.80 3.32 -16.48
N GLY A 76 0.93 2.61 -17.20
CA GLY A 76 1.32 1.64 -18.23
C GLY A 76 1.81 0.27 -17.71
N SER A 77 1.86 0.06 -16.39
CA SER A 77 2.20 -1.25 -15.80
C SER A 77 1.00 -2.18 -15.71
N ILE A 78 1.26 -3.49 -15.65
CA ILE A 78 0.22 -4.50 -15.41
C ILE A 78 -0.22 -4.41 -13.94
N HIS A 79 -1.52 -4.24 -13.72
CA HIS A 79 -2.10 -4.20 -12.38
C HIS A 79 -1.80 -5.51 -11.61
N PRO A 80 -1.48 -5.48 -10.30
CA PRO A 80 -1.17 -6.68 -9.51
C PRO A 80 -2.26 -7.75 -9.54
N GLU A 81 -3.54 -7.36 -9.66
CA GLU A 81 -4.67 -8.31 -9.77
C GLU A 81 -4.87 -8.89 -11.19
N HIS A 82 -4.00 -8.57 -12.16
CA HIS A 82 -4.12 -9.08 -13.52
C HIS A 82 -4.02 -10.61 -13.55
N PRO A 83 -4.92 -11.34 -14.24
CA PRO A 83 -4.93 -12.80 -14.25
C PRO A 83 -3.59 -13.44 -14.67
N GLY A 84 -2.88 -12.79 -15.60
CA GLY A 84 -1.56 -13.24 -16.06
C GLY A 84 -0.42 -13.13 -15.04
N LEU A 85 -0.64 -12.47 -13.90
CA LEU A 85 0.33 -12.39 -12.79
C LEU A 85 -0.02 -13.31 -11.62
N SER A 86 -1.16 -14.01 -11.66
CA SER A 86 -1.63 -14.85 -10.55
C SER A 86 -0.63 -15.92 -10.11
N TRP A 87 0.07 -16.54 -11.07
CA TRP A 87 1.09 -17.56 -10.83
C TRP A 87 2.26 -17.03 -9.99
N LEU A 88 2.63 -15.75 -10.14
CA LEU A 88 3.75 -15.15 -9.41
C LEU A 88 3.45 -15.11 -7.92
N PHE A 89 2.23 -14.70 -7.57
CA PHE A 89 1.77 -14.65 -6.19
C PHE A 89 1.57 -16.05 -5.59
N ASP A 90 1.25 -17.05 -6.42
CA ASP A 90 1.19 -18.45 -6.01
C ASP A 90 2.56 -19.04 -5.68
N ASP A 91 3.57 -18.78 -6.51
CA ASP A 91 4.91 -19.27 -6.24
C ASP A 91 5.56 -18.53 -5.06
N ALA A 92 5.34 -17.23 -4.94
CA ALA A 92 5.77 -16.46 -3.77
C ALA A 92 5.09 -16.98 -2.47
N ALA A 93 3.80 -17.29 -2.53
CA ALA A 93 3.06 -17.90 -1.42
C ALA A 93 3.65 -19.26 -1.00
N ARG A 94 3.93 -20.14 -1.97
CA ARG A 94 4.56 -21.45 -1.70
C ARG A 94 5.95 -21.29 -1.09
N MET A 95 6.72 -20.30 -1.55
CA MET A 95 8.03 -20.01 -0.99
C MET A 95 7.94 -19.50 0.44
N ALA A 96 7.02 -18.56 0.70
CA ALA A 96 6.79 -18.04 2.05
C ALA A 96 6.36 -19.16 3.01
N ASP A 97 5.51 -20.09 2.57
CA ASP A 97 5.10 -21.26 3.36
C ASP A 97 6.30 -22.17 3.67
N ARG A 98 7.08 -22.53 2.65
CA ARG A 98 8.29 -23.35 2.81
C ARG A 98 9.32 -22.74 3.77
N LEU A 99 9.42 -21.41 3.80
CA LEU A 99 10.37 -20.68 4.65
C LEU A 99 9.77 -20.31 6.02
N GLY A 100 8.49 -20.61 6.29
CA GLY A 100 7.81 -20.22 7.52
C GLY A 100 7.55 -18.71 7.66
N LEU A 101 7.61 -17.95 6.56
CA LEU A 101 7.43 -16.50 6.49
C LEU A 101 6.00 -16.09 6.10
N CYS A 102 5.05 -16.99 6.28
CA CYS A 102 3.71 -16.88 5.73
C CYS A 102 2.92 -15.69 6.32
N HIS A 103 3.15 -15.36 7.60
CA HIS A 103 2.56 -14.21 8.26
C HIS A 103 3.16 -12.87 7.76
N ASP A 104 4.48 -12.81 7.57
CA ASP A 104 5.14 -11.60 7.10
C ASP A 104 4.81 -11.31 5.63
N TYR A 105 4.76 -12.36 4.80
CA TYR A 105 4.30 -12.25 3.43
C TYR A 105 2.87 -11.69 3.34
N ASP A 106 1.98 -12.24 4.15
CA ASP A 106 0.60 -11.81 4.26
C ASP A 106 0.48 -10.33 4.68
N ARG A 107 1.21 -9.93 5.71
CA ARG A 107 1.26 -8.54 6.20
C ARG A 107 1.80 -7.59 5.13
N LEU A 108 2.79 -8.03 4.37
CA LEU A 108 3.37 -7.24 3.29
C LEU A 108 2.39 -7.09 2.12
N CYS A 109 1.68 -8.16 1.74
CA CYS A 109 0.64 -8.07 0.71
C CYS A 109 -0.48 -7.11 1.10
N ASP A 110 -0.91 -7.12 2.37
CA ASP A 110 -1.90 -6.18 2.89
C ASP A 110 -1.41 -4.73 2.86
N ALA A 111 -0.18 -4.49 3.32
CA ALA A 111 0.41 -3.16 3.35
C ALA A 111 0.56 -2.57 1.94
N LEU A 112 0.80 -3.43 0.94
CA LEU A 112 0.92 -3.04 -0.45
C LEU A 112 -0.41 -3.03 -1.22
N GLY A 113 -1.49 -3.56 -0.65
CA GLY A 113 -2.77 -3.71 -1.34
C GLY A 113 -2.71 -4.66 -2.55
N ILE A 114 -1.81 -5.65 -2.54
CA ILE A 114 -1.61 -6.59 -3.64
C ILE A 114 -2.12 -8.00 -3.30
N PRO A 115 -2.33 -8.88 -4.31
CA PRO A 115 -2.71 -10.27 -4.04
C PRO A 115 -1.66 -11.00 -3.19
N GLY A 116 -2.12 -11.76 -2.21
CA GLY A 116 -1.32 -12.68 -1.42
C GLY A 116 -1.86 -14.11 -1.50
N ARG A 117 -1.75 -14.82 -0.38
CA ARG A 117 -2.29 -16.18 -0.22
C ARG A 117 -3.82 -16.16 -0.19
N VAL A 118 -4.44 -17.26 -0.59
CA VAL A 118 -5.88 -17.45 -0.37
C VAL A 118 -6.12 -17.61 1.12
N ARG A 119 -6.92 -16.72 1.70
CA ARG A 119 -7.30 -16.76 3.11
C ARG A 119 -8.66 -16.12 3.34
N THR A 120 -9.16 -16.26 4.55
CA THR A 120 -10.47 -15.72 4.93
C THR A 120 -10.34 -14.24 5.29
N PHE A 121 -11.01 -13.40 4.52
CA PHE A 121 -11.22 -12.00 4.81
C PHE A 121 -12.62 -11.81 5.41
N THR A 122 -12.73 -10.91 6.39
CA THR A 122 -14.02 -10.53 6.96
C THR A 122 -14.42 -9.19 6.36
N VAL A 123 -15.49 -9.20 5.58
CA VAL A 123 -16.03 -8.01 4.91
C VAL A 123 -17.34 -7.64 5.59
N LYS A 124 -17.45 -6.38 5.98
CA LYS A 124 -18.69 -5.81 6.50
C LYS A 124 -19.33 -4.98 5.40
N VAL A 125 -20.61 -5.23 5.14
CA VAL A 125 -21.41 -4.50 4.16
C VAL A 125 -22.75 -4.16 4.78
N LEU A 126 -23.24 -2.96 4.49
CA LEU A 126 -24.61 -2.59 4.77
C LEU A 126 -25.48 -3.01 3.57
N SER A 127 -26.53 -3.79 3.80
CA SER A 127 -27.54 -4.03 2.77
C SER A 127 -28.31 -2.74 2.46
N ALA A 128 -28.96 -2.69 1.29
CA ALA A 128 -29.84 -1.59 0.92
C ALA A 128 -31.01 -1.37 1.90
N GLU A 129 -31.32 -2.38 2.71
CA GLU A 129 -32.39 -2.38 3.72
C GLU A 129 -31.88 -1.98 5.12
N GLY A 130 -30.60 -1.58 5.24
CA GLY A 130 -30.00 -1.15 6.51
C GLY A 130 -29.50 -2.30 7.40
N ILE A 131 -29.37 -3.53 6.86
CA ILE A 131 -28.87 -4.69 7.60
C ILE A 131 -27.35 -4.74 7.51
N GLU A 132 -26.65 -4.73 8.64
CA GLU A 132 -25.20 -5.00 8.67
C GLU A 132 -24.94 -6.49 8.46
N VAL A 133 -24.34 -6.84 7.33
CA VAL A 133 -23.92 -8.21 7.01
C VAL A 133 -22.41 -8.31 7.17
N THR A 134 -21.98 -9.24 8.02
CA THR A 134 -20.56 -9.62 8.15
C THR A 134 -20.33 -10.93 7.40
N ALA A 135 -19.66 -10.86 6.26
CA ALA A 135 -19.35 -12.02 5.41
C ALA A 135 -17.89 -12.45 5.62
N LYS A 136 -17.68 -13.77 5.73
CA LYS A 136 -16.34 -14.37 5.67
C LYS A 136 -16.12 -14.93 4.27
N VAL A 137 -15.14 -14.40 3.55
CA VAL A 137 -14.88 -14.74 2.15
C VAL A 137 -13.45 -15.19 1.95
N GLN A 138 -13.27 -16.29 1.24
CA GLN A 138 -11.94 -16.70 0.78
C GLN A 138 -11.55 -15.89 -0.45
N ALA A 139 -10.45 -15.15 -0.35
CA ALA A 139 -9.91 -14.33 -1.43
C ALA A 139 -8.39 -14.21 -1.28
N ARG A 140 -7.73 -13.56 -2.25
CA ARG A 140 -6.28 -13.26 -2.22
C ARG A 140 -5.96 -11.83 -1.77
N SER A 141 -6.96 -10.96 -1.76
CA SER A 141 -6.85 -9.56 -1.35
C SER A 141 -8.17 -9.12 -0.72
N GLN A 142 -8.12 -8.08 0.11
CA GLN A 142 -9.30 -7.45 0.68
C GLN A 142 -10.21 -6.87 -0.43
N SER A 143 -9.62 -6.24 -1.45
CA SER A 143 -10.32 -5.73 -2.64
C SER A 143 -11.11 -6.82 -3.35
N LEU A 144 -10.50 -7.98 -3.62
CA LEU A 144 -11.18 -9.10 -4.27
C LEU A 144 -12.30 -9.67 -3.38
N ALA A 145 -12.09 -9.72 -2.05
CA ALA A 145 -13.12 -10.15 -1.11
C ALA A 145 -14.32 -9.19 -1.15
N GLU A 146 -14.07 -7.88 -1.11
CA GLU A 146 -15.10 -6.85 -1.19
C GLU A 146 -15.85 -6.87 -2.53
N GLN A 147 -15.15 -7.04 -3.64
CA GLN A 147 -15.76 -7.19 -4.96
C GLN A 147 -16.69 -8.40 -5.01
N ARG A 148 -16.27 -9.55 -4.48
CA ARG A 148 -17.12 -10.77 -4.41
C ARG A 148 -18.37 -10.56 -3.56
N VAL A 149 -18.20 -9.94 -2.40
CA VAL A 149 -19.33 -9.64 -1.50
C VAL A 149 -20.28 -8.64 -2.16
N ARG A 150 -19.76 -7.53 -2.71
CA ARG A 150 -20.59 -6.55 -3.43
C ARG A 150 -21.30 -7.16 -4.62
N ALA A 151 -20.66 -8.03 -5.41
CA ALA A 151 -21.31 -8.71 -6.53
C ALA A 151 -22.47 -9.61 -6.06
N GLN A 152 -22.34 -10.24 -4.90
CA GLN A 152 -23.39 -11.10 -4.33
C GLN A 152 -24.57 -10.31 -3.73
N PHE A 153 -24.30 -9.11 -3.20
CA PHE A 153 -25.30 -8.25 -2.53
C PHE A 153 -25.71 -7.02 -3.36
N ALA A 154 -25.22 -6.89 -4.59
CA ALA A 154 -25.68 -5.86 -5.51
C ALA A 154 -27.15 -6.13 -5.84
N PRO A 155 -28.02 -5.10 -5.83
CA PRO A 155 -29.41 -5.28 -6.25
C PRO A 155 -29.42 -5.85 -7.67
N ALA A 156 -30.13 -6.96 -7.87
CA ALA A 156 -30.35 -7.49 -9.21
C ALA A 156 -30.89 -6.34 -10.06
N ALA A 157 -30.22 -6.03 -11.17
CA ALA A 157 -30.76 -5.10 -12.16
C ALA A 157 -32.21 -5.53 -12.44
N PRO A 158 -33.20 -4.62 -12.39
CA PRO A 158 -34.57 -5.01 -12.67
C PRO A 158 -34.58 -5.63 -14.06
N LEU A 159 -34.99 -6.92 -14.13
CA LEU A 159 -35.27 -7.59 -15.39
C LEU A 159 -36.18 -6.66 -16.17
N ALA A 160 -35.66 -6.10 -17.26
CA ALA A 160 -36.44 -5.30 -18.17
C ALA A 160 -37.58 -6.19 -18.68
N LEU A 161 -38.76 -6.00 -18.10
CA LEU A 161 -40.02 -6.44 -18.67
C LEU A 161 -40.28 -5.58 -19.91
N GLU A 162 -39.50 -5.80 -20.97
CA GLU A 162 -39.83 -5.30 -22.30
C GLU A 162 -40.98 -6.15 -22.84
N GLN A 163 -42.18 -5.68 -22.49
CA GLN A 163 -43.34 -5.52 -23.36
C GLN A 163 -43.65 -6.68 -24.31
N ILE A 164 -44.50 -7.60 -23.81
CA ILE A 164 -45.49 -8.25 -24.68
C ILE A 164 -46.47 -7.16 -25.12
N ARG A 165 -46.34 -6.65 -26.35
CA ARG A 165 -47.43 -6.18 -27.20
C ARG A 165 -47.12 -6.39 -28.66
#